data_AF-A0A938B136-F1
#
_entry.id   AF-A0A938B136-F1
#
_cell.length_a   1.000
_cell.length_b   1.000
_cell.length_c   1.000
_cell.angle_alpha   90.00
_cell.angle_beta   90.00
_cell.angle_gamma   90.00
#
_symmetry.space_group_name_H-M   'P 1'
#
loop_
_entity.id
_entity.type
_entity.pdbx_description
1 polymer ?
#
loop_
_entity_poly.entity_id
_entity_poly.type
_entity_poly.pdbx_seq_one_letter_code
_entity_poly.pdbx_strand_id
1 'polypeptide(L)'
;MPISETMNTGPRLAFAGCEISDGASAGAGGAAGQAQTQGRREVVVSGKRVKTIDVHAHCIVPEAARVINHPLEAPGLLWSNVSDRLAQMDHTGVDVEALSINPYWYRAERDAVAELIRVQN
;
A
#
# COMPACT_ATOMS: atom_id res chain seq x y z
N MET A 1 -5.53 -29.38 23.61
CA MET A 1 -4.55 -28.27 23.60
C MET A 1 -5.02 -27.27 22.56
N PRO A 2 -5.25 -25.98 22.86
CA PRO A 2 -5.59 -25.03 21.84
C PRO A 2 -4.31 -24.59 21.11
N ILE A 3 -4.32 -24.71 19.80
CA ILE A 3 -3.34 -24.11 18.90
C ILE A 3 -3.58 -22.59 18.93
N SER A 4 -2.66 -21.89 19.58
CA SER A 4 -2.60 -20.43 19.61
C SER A 4 -2.14 -19.96 18.23
N GLU A 5 -3.05 -19.60 17.35
CA GLU A 5 -2.72 -18.92 16.10
C GLU A 5 -2.27 -17.49 16.42
N THR A 6 -0.96 -17.29 16.50
CA THR A 6 -0.35 -15.96 16.44
C THR A 6 -0.59 -15.39 15.05
N MET A 7 -1.62 -14.55 14.92
CA MET A 7 -1.84 -13.75 13.72
C MET A 7 -0.58 -12.91 13.47
N ASN A 8 0.04 -13.10 12.31
CA ASN A 8 1.23 -12.37 11.91
C ASN A 8 0.82 -10.92 11.55
N THR A 9 1.10 -9.96 12.45
CA THR A 9 0.71 -8.54 12.34
C THR A 9 1.77 -7.66 11.66
N GLY A 10 2.75 -8.26 10.98
CA GLY A 10 3.76 -7.48 10.25
C GLY A 10 3.14 -6.69 9.08
N PRO A 11 3.69 -5.51 8.75
CA PRO A 11 3.21 -4.73 7.62
C PRO A 11 3.38 -5.48 6.30
N ARG A 12 2.36 -5.43 5.43
CA ARG A 12 2.31 -6.15 4.16
C ARG A 12 1.79 -5.24 3.05
N LEU A 13 2.52 -5.19 1.93
CA LEU A 13 2.02 -4.67 0.66
C LEU A 13 1.63 -5.86 -0.22
N ALA A 14 0.42 -5.86 -0.76
CA ALA A 14 -0.07 -6.90 -1.65
C ALA A 14 -0.56 -6.28 -2.96
N PHE A 15 -0.17 -6.85 -4.08
CA PHE A 15 -0.70 -6.52 -5.40
C PHE A 15 -1.84 -7.49 -5.70
N ALA A 16 -3.04 -6.96 -5.99
CA ALA A 16 -4.17 -7.77 -6.44
C ALA A 16 -4.26 -7.68 -7.97
N GLY A 17 -3.85 -8.75 -8.66
CA GLY A 17 -4.23 -8.96 -10.07
C GLY A 17 -5.71 -9.37 -10.18
N CYS A 18 -6.30 -9.27 -11.38
CA CYS A 18 -7.70 -9.68 -11.63
C CYS A 18 -8.02 -11.18 -11.40
N GLU A 19 -7.06 -11.98 -10.93
CA GLU A 19 -7.29 -13.37 -10.53
C GLU A 19 -6.94 -13.51 -9.05
N ILE A 20 -7.97 -13.44 -8.19
CA ILE A 20 -7.85 -13.78 -6.77
C ILE A 20 -7.61 -15.29 -6.69
N SER A 21 -6.35 -15.69 -6.62
CA SER A 21 -5.94 -16.99 -6.08
C SER A 21 -5.26 -16.75 -4.74
N ASP A 22 -5.95 -17.13 -3.67
CA ASP A 22 -5.38 -17.20 -2.32
C ASP A 22 -4.18 -18.16 -2.33
N GLY A 23 -2.98 -17.64 -2.09
CA GLY A 23 -1.74 -18.42 -2.16
C GLY A 23 -0.66 -17.85 -1.26
N ALA A 24 -0.42 -18.55 -0.15
CA ALA A 24 0.54 -18.28 0.92
C ALA A 24 1.96 -17.90 0.46
N SER A 25 2.63 -17.05 1.25
CA SER A 25 4.09 -16.93 1.22
C SER A 25 4.69 -17.04 2.63
N ALA A 26 5.70 -17.90 2.70
CA ALA A 26 6.40 -18.34 3.89
C ALA A 26 7.68 -17.53 4.13
N GLY A 27 7.99 -17.31 5.42
CA GLY A 27 9.32 -17.28 6.05
C GLY A 27 10.39 -16.26 5.62
N ALA A 28 10.82 -15.42 6.57
CA ALA A 28 12.24 -15.18 6.91
C ALA A 28 12.31 -14.38 8.23
N GLY A 29 13.18 -14.82 9.16
CA GLY A 29 13.28 -14.30 10.52
C GLY A 29 14.16 -13.05 10.69
N GLY A 30 14.00 -12.40 11.84
CA GLY A 30 14.86 -11.32 12.34
C GLY A 30 14.21 -10.61 13.52
N ALA A 31 14.68 -10.88 14.74
CA ALA A 31 14.23 -10.23 15.97
C ALA A 31 15.21 -9.10 16.34
N ALA A 32 14.71 -7.88 16.59
CA ALA A 32 15.34 -6.90 17.49
C ALA A 32 14.44 -5.67 17.73
N GLY A 33 14.31 -5.28 19.00
CA GLY A 33 14.11 -3.88 19.42
C GLY A 33 12.67 -3.44 19.73
N GLN A 34 12.23 -3.60 20.98
CA GLN A 34 11.06 -2.89 21.51
C GLN A 34 11.43 -1.43 21.78
N ALA A 35 11.18 -0.55 20.81
CA ALA A 35 10.82 0.82 21.12
C ALA A 35 9.36 0.82 21.56
N GLN A 36 9.02 1.49 22.66
CA GLN A 36 7.60 1.78 22.97
C GLN A 36 7.10 2.73 21.88
N THR A 37 6.55 2.14 20.82
CA THR A 37 5.82 2.86 19.80
C THR A 37 4.60 3.45 20.50
N GLN A 38 4.31 4.74 20.26
CA GLN A 38 2.92 5.17 20.37
C GLN A 38 2.14 4.19 19.49
N GLY A 39 1.29 3.38 20.12
CA GLY A 39 0.53 2.37 19.40
C GLY A 39 -0.20 3.02 18.24
N ARG A 40 -0.29 2.30 17.12
CA ARG A 40 -1.12 2.66 15.98
C ARG A 40 -2.47 3.23 16.44
N ARG A 41 -2.89 4.34 15.84
CA ARG A 41 -4.19 4.95 16.12
C ARG A 41 -5.31 3.97 15.75
N GLU A 42 -6.22 3.74 16.68
CA GLU A 42 -7.42 2.94 16.43
C GLU A 42 -8.65 3.82 16.22
N VAL A 43 -9.55 3.39 15.32
CA VAL A 43 -10.87 4.00 15.16
C VAL A 43 -11.91 3.10 15.82
N VAL A 44 -12.66 3.67 16.75
CA VAL A 44 -13.64 2.98 17.59
C VAL A 44 -15.01 3.60 17.39
N VAL A 45 -16.01 2.78 17.08
CA VAL A 45 -17.41 3.16 16.94
C VAL A 45 -18.23 2.35 17.94
N SER A 46 -18.97 3.04 18.82
CA SER A 46 -19.77 2.39 19.87
C SER A 46 -18.98 1.40 20.74
N GLY A 47 -17.74 1.75 21.08
CA GLY A 47 -16.85 0.92 21.89
C GLY A 47 -16.25 -0.30 21.15
N LYS A 48 -16.46 -0.43 19.84
CA LYS A 48 -15.88 -1.50 19.01
C LYS A 48 -14.88 -0.93 18.01
N ARG A 49 -13.68 -1.51 17.91
CA ARG A 49 -12.72 -1.18 16.85
C ARG A 49 -13.33 -1.52 15.50
N VAL A 50 -13.29 -0.58 14.57
CA VAL A 50 -13.73 -0.79 13.17
C VAL A 50 -12.52 -0.85 12.25
N LYS A 51 -12.62 -1.60 11.14
CA LYS A 51 -11.59 -1.59 10.10
C LYS A 51 -11.75 -0.33 9.26
N THR A 52 -10.67 0.43 9.11
CA THR A 52 -10.63 1.62 8.26
C THR A 52 -9.96 1.31 6.94
N ILE A 53 -10.63 1.67 5.84
CA ILE A 53 -10.11 1.47 4.48
C ILE A 53 -10.10 2.83 3.80
N ASP A 54 -8.91 3.29 3.41
CA ASP A 54 -8.77 4.44 2.54
C ASP A 54 -8.76 3.97 1.08
N VAL A 55 -9.74 4.45 0.32
CA VAL A 55 -9.91 4.15 -1.11
C VAL A 55 -9.42 5.30 -2.00
N HIS A 56 -8.96 6.39 -1.39
CA HIS A 56 -8.43 7.56 -2.06
C HIS A 56 -6.98 7.80 -1.62
N ALA A 57 -6.14 6.81 -1.88
CA ALA A 57 -4.71 6.89 -1.69
C ALA A 57 -4.01 6.77 -3.05
N HIS A 58 -3.01 7.62 -3.27
CA HIS A 58 -2.31 7.69 -4.55
C HIS A 58 -0.88 7.18 -4.46
N CYS A 59 -0.41 6.61 -5.56
CA CYS A 59 1.00 6.30 -5.79
C CYS A 59 1.41 6.51 -7.24
N ILE A 60 2.71 6.43 -7.50
CA ILE A 60 3.31 6.48 -8.83
C ILE A 60 4.22 5.28 -9.05
N VAL A 61 4.12 4.68 -10.23
CA VAL A 61 5.03 3.64 -10.75
C VAL A 61 6.08 4.32 -11.64
N PRO A 62 7.37 4.42 -11.22
CA PRO A 62 8.40 5.15 -11.95
C PRO A 62 8.55 4.73 -13.41
N GLU A 63 8.44 3.43 -13.67
CA GLU A 63 8.58 2.84 -14.99
C GLU A 63 7.46 3.32 -15.93
N ALA A 64 6.23 3.43 -15.42
CA ALA A 64 5.06 3.89 -16.15
C ALA A 64 5.12 5.42 -16.37
N ALA A 65 5.50 6.18 -15.35
CA ALA A 65 5.65 7.63 -15.44
C ALA A 65 6.68 8.05 -16.51
N ARG A 66 7.76 7.27 -16.66
CA ARG A 66 8.79 7.48 -17.68
C ARG A 66 8.26 7.39 -19.12
N VAL A 67 7.22 6.58 -19.37
CA VAL A 67 6.60 6.45 -20.71
C VAL A 67 6.12 7.80 -21.25
N ILE A 68 5.65 8.68 -20.36
CA ILE A 68 5.11 10.00 -20.69
C ILE A 68 6.01 11.14 -20.19
N ASN A 69 7.24 10.85 -19.79
CA ASN A 69 8.19 11.81 -19.19
C ASN A 69 7.60 12.58 -17.98
N HIS A 70 6.76 11.93 -17.18
CA HIS A 70 6.17 12.56 -15.99
C HIS A 70 7.14 12.43 -14.80
N PRO A 71 7.50 13.54 -14.13
CA PRO A 71 8.42 13.50 -12.98
C PRO A 71 7.73 12.99 -11.72
N LEU A 72 8.53 12.54 -10.75
CA LEU A 72 8.04 12.31 -9.39
C LEU A 72 7.68 13.65 -8.74
N GLU A 73 6.40 13.85 -8.42
CA GLU A 73 5.91 15.12 -7.86
C GLU A 73 6.28 15.27 -6.36
N ALA A 74 6.32 14.16 -5.61
CA ALA A 74 6.70 14.14 -4.21
C ALA A 74 7.24 12.75 -3.79
N PRO A 75 8.23 12.66 -2.89
CA PRO A 75 8.78 11.37 -2.43
C PRO A 75 7.73 10.41 -1.85
N GLY A 76 6.69 10.93 -1.20
CA GLY A 76 5.61 10.12 -0.61
C GLY A 76 4.70 9.42 -1.63
N LEU A 77 4.70 9.85 -2.90
CA LEU A 77 3.92 9.19 -3.95
C LEU A 77 4.59 7.90 -4.43
N LEU A 78 5.90 7.74 -4.24
CA LEU A 78 6.62 6.57 -4.72
C LEU A 78 6.02 5.31 -4.10
N TRP A 79 5.55 4.37 -4.93
CA TRP A 79 4.90 3.15 -4.43
C TRP A 79 5.81 2.34 -3.49
N SER A 80 7.13 2.41 -3.70
CA SER A 80 8.13 1.71 -2.91
C SER A 80 8.50 2.43 -1.60
N ASN A 81 7.95 3.62 -1.33
CA ASN A 81 8.07 4.27 -0.01
C ASN A 81 7.09 3.64 1.00
N VAL A 82 7.27 2.35 1.26
CA VAL A 82 6.36 1.54 2.07
C VAL A 82 6.44 1.93 3.55
N SER A 83 7.64 2.20 4.07
CA SER A 83 7.84 2.52 5.50
C SER A 83 7.15 3.82 5.92
N ASP A 84 7.33 4.92 5.18
CA ASP A 84 6.70 6.19 5.51
C ASP A 84 5.17 6.11 5.39
N ARG A 85 4.69 5.38 4.36
CA ARG A 85 3.26 5.13 4.16
C ARG A 85 2.66 4.39 5.34
N LEU A 86 3.29 3.30 5.80
CA LEU A 86 2.81 2.54 6.96
C LEU A 86 2.85 3.37 8.24
N ALA A 87 3.90 4.16 8.44
CA ALA A 87 3.97 5.07 9.58
C ALA A 87 2.83 6.11 9.54
N GLN A 88 2.49 6.61 8.36
CA GLN A 88 1.35 7.51 8.18
C GLN A 88 0.01 6.80 8.41
N MET A 89 -0.17 5.59 7.87
CA MET A 89 -1.34 4.73 8.13
C MET A 89 -1.51 4.44 9.62
N ASP A 90 -0.41 4.20 10.34
CA ASP A 90 -0.42 4.00 11.80
C ASP A 90 -0.81 5.27 12.55
N HIS A 91 -0.30 6.42 12.12
CA HIS A 91 -0.59 7.73 12.73
C HIS A 91 -2.04 8.17 12.52
N THR A 92 -2.60 7.92 11.34
CA THR A 92 -3.97 8.32 10.96
C THR A 92 -5.02 7.26 11.28
N GLY A 93 -4.60 6.03 11.55
CA GLY A 93 -5.47 4.91 11.87
C GLY A 93 -6.17 4.33 10.66
N VAL A 94 -5.46 4.19 9.52
CA VAL A 94 -5.95 3.59 8.24
C VAL A 94 -5.44 2.16 8.11
N ASP A 95 -6.30 1.14 8.20
CA ASP A 95 -5.88 -0.27 8.23
C ASP A 95 -5.50 -0.82 6.86
N VAL A 96 -6.11 -0.30 5.80
CA VAL A 96 -5.85 -0.68 4.41
C VAL A 96 -5.92 0.56 3.53
N GLU A 97 -4.95 0.71 2.64
CA GLU A 97 -5.03 1.66 1.53
C GLU A 97 -5.22 0.89 0.22
N ALA A 98 -6.28 1.22 -0.52
CA ALA A 98 -6.43 0.79 -1.90
C ALA A 98 -5.76 1.85 -2.79
N LEU A 99 -4.52 1.56 -3.19
CA LEU A 99 -3.72 2.50 -3.97
C LEU A 99 -4.26 2.63 -5.40
N SER A 100 -4.29 3.87 -5.88
CA SER A 100 -4.60 4.23 -7.26
C SER A 100 -3.48 5.10 -7.83
N ILE A 101 -3.35 5.14 -9.15
CA ILE A 101 -2.38 6.01 -9.83
C ILE A 101 -3.10 7.27 -10.31
N ASN A 102 -2.51 8.43 -10.06
CA ASN A 102 -3.02 9.70 -10.58
C ASN A 102 -3.15 9.64 -12.12
N PRO A 103 -4.14 10.32 -12.70
CA PRO A 103 -4.42 10.30 -14.15
C PRO A 103 -3.42 11.13 -14.98
N TYR A 104 -2.13 10.83 -14.86
CA TYR A 104 -1.03 11.55 -15.52
C TYR A 104 -1.12 11.52 -17.05
N TRP A 105 -1.85 10.56 -17.62
CA TRP A 105 -1.91 10.26 -19.05
C TRP A 105 -3.04 10.96 -19.81
N TYR A 106 -3.89 11.78 -19.18
CA TYR A 106 -5.06 12.40 -19.83
C TYR A 106 -4.74 13.30 -21.04
N ARG A 107 -3.49 13.74 -21.17
CA ARG A 107 -3.01 14.56 -22.30
C ARG A 107 -1.96 13.84 -23.14
N ALA A 108 -1.72 12.55 -22.90
CA ALA A 108 -0.75 11.76 -23.64
C ALA A 108 -1.39 11.13 -24.89
N GLU A 109 -0.55 10.83 -25.88
CA GLU A 109 -0.97 10.12 -27.09
C GLU A 109 -1.44 8.71 -26.77
N ARG A 110 -2.42 8.22 -27.53
CA ARG A 110 -3.12 6.96 -27.26
C ARG A 110 -2.18 5.77 -27.04
N ASP A 111 -1.13 5.64 -27.85
CA ASP A 111 -0.19 4.53 -27.75
C ASP A 111 0.70 4.63 -26.51
N ALA A 112 1.07 5.86 -26.11
CA ALA A 112 1.78 6.10 -24.86
C ALA A 112 0.89 5.80 -23.64
N VAL A 113 -0.41 6.13 -23.72
CA VAL A 113 -1.40 5.75 -22.69
C VAL A 113 -1.49 4.23 -22.59
N ALA A 114 -1.60 3.52 -23.72
CA ALA A 114 -1.70 2.06 -23.72
C ALA A 114 -0.47 1.40 -23.07
N GLU A 115 0.72 1.86 -23.40
CA GLU A 115 1.97 1.38 -22.81
C GLU A 115 2.07 1.72 -21.31
N LEU A 116 1.71 2.95 -20.92
CA LEU A 116 1.67 3.35 -19.51
C LEU A 116 0.75 2.45 -18.68
N ILE A 117 -0.47 2.20 -19.17
CA ILE A 117 -1.45 1.33 -18.49
C ILE A 117 -0.94 -0.12 -18.39
N ARG A 118 -0.23 -0.60 -19.42
CA ARG A 118 0.38 -1.94 -19.43
C ARG A 118 1.54 -2.07 -18.44
N VAL A 119 2.33 -1.02 -18.24
CA VAL A 119 3.50 -1.05 -17.34
C VAL A 119 3.09 -0.94 -15.88
N GLN A 120 1.99 -0.24 -15.58
CA GLN A 120 1.57 0.01 -14.20
C GLN A 120 0.69 -1.09 -13.58
N ASN A 121 0.12 -1.99 -14.39
CA ASN A 121 -0.79 -3.07 -13.97
C ASN A 121 -0.12 -4.44 -14.16
#